data_AF-A0A661BQ66-F1
#
_entry.id   AF-A0A661BQ66-F1
#
_cell.length_a   1.000
_cell.length_b   1.000
_cell.length_c   1.000
_cell.angle_alpha   90.00
_cell.angle_beta   90.00
_cell.angle_gamma   90.00
#
_symmetry.space_group_name_H-M   'P 1'
#
loop_
_entity.id
_entity.type
_entity.pdbx_description
1 polymer ?
#
loop_
_entity_poly.entity_id
_entity_poly.type
_entity_poly.pdbx_seq_one_letter_code
_entity_poly.pdbx_strand_id
1 'polypeptide(L)'
;MITQKKILYGILLTLVFLGMGTISMASVDWEIQKEFSIKTKPKDIATSTNGKWLYILSDNGKILIYSITGLLKDEIIIGNDIESIEAGPRENILFLYNNEKAAVQILAFDFVQKINISGSPFIGNPEAPVVIVVFTDYQ
;
A
#
# COMPACT_ATOMS: atom_id res chain seq x y z
N MET A 1 -26.69 -44.97 -46.24
CA MET A 1 -27.02 -43.53 -46.34
C MET A 1 -27.51 -42.88 -45.03
N ILE A 2 -28.06 -43.64 -44.07
CA ILE A 2 -28.60 -43.10 -42.79
C ILE A 2 -27.50 -42.72 -41.77
N THR A 3 -26.39 -43.46 -41.72
CA THR A 3 -25.29 -43.23 -40.76
C THR A 3 -24.51 -41.93 -41.04
N GLN A 4 -24.30 -41.60 -42.32
CA GLN A 4 -23.66 -40.35 -42.75
C GLN A 4 -24.48 -39.11 -42.34
N LYS A 5 -25.81 -39.17 -42.42
CA LYS A 5 -26.70 -38.10 -41.97
C LYS A 5 -26.61 -37.88 -40.46
N LYS A 6 -26.53 -38.94 -39.66
CA LYS A 6 -26.39 -38.84 -38.19
C LYS A 6 -25.07 -38.18 -37.76
N ILE A 7 -23.97 -38.52 -38.44
CA ILE A 7 -22.65 -37.89 -38.19
C ILE A 7 -22.69 -36.41 -38.58
N LEU A 8 -23.31 -36.08 -39.72
CA LEU A 8 -23.47 -34.70 -40.17
C LEU A 8 -24.31 -33.87 -39.19
N TYR A 9 -25.43 -34.41 -38.69
CA TYR A 9 -26.24 -33.73 -37.66
C TYR A 9 -25.48 -33.58 -36.34
N GLY A 10 -24.68 -34.57 -35.95
CA GLY A 10 -23.82 -34.49 -34.77
C GLY A 10 -22.83 -33.33 -34.88
N ILE A 11 -22.11 -33.24 -36.01
CA ILE A 11 -21.15 -32.15 -36.28
C ILE A 11 -21.86 -30.79 -36.32
N LEU A 12 -23.03 -30.71 -36.94
CA LEU A 12 -23.82 -29.48 -37.01
C LEU A 12 -24.27 -29.03 -35.61
N LEU A 13 -24.69 -29.97 -34.74
CA LEU A 13 -25.11 -29.67 -33.37
C LEU A 13 -23.94 -29.15 -32.52
N THR A 14 -22.73 -29.71 -32.70
CA THR A 14 -21.52 -29.25 -32.01
C THR A 14 -21.09 -27.86 -32.47
N LEU A 15 -21.22 -27.54 -33.76
CA LEU A 15 -20.91 -26.22 -34.31
C LEU A 15 -21.86 -25.13 -33.79
N VAL A 16 -23.14 -25.45 -33.60
CA VAL A 16 -24.12 -24.52 -33.01
C VAL A 16 -23.80 -24.22 -31.54
N PHE A 17 -23.33 -25.22 -30.78
CA PHE A 17 -22.95 -25.04 -29.38
C PHE A 17 -21.69 -24.16 -29.20
N LEU A 18 -20.74 -24.21 -30.13
CA LEU A 18 -19.53 -23.38 -30.12
C LEU A 18 -19.80 -21.91 -30.45
N GLY A 19 -20.89 -21.61 -31.18
CA GLY A 19 -21.28 -20.23 -31.54
C GLY A 19 -21.94 -19.43 -30.42
N MET A 20 -22.26 -20.06 -29.28
CA MET A 20 -22.91 -19.42 -28.12
C MET A 20 -21.90 -18.86 -27.10
N GLY A 21 -20.64 -18.64 -27.48
CA GLY A 21 -19.67 -17.94 -26.64
C GLY A 21 -20.13 -16.50 -26.41
N THR A 22 -20.55 -16.18 -25.18
CA THR A 22 -20.88 -14.81 -24.81
C THR A 22 -19.63 -13.94 -24.88
N ILE A 23 -19.66 -12.88 -25.69
CA ILE A 23 -18.63 -11.84 -25.68
C ILE A 23 -18.77 -11.10 -24.34
N SER A 24 -17.91 -11.41 -23.37
CA SER A 24 -17.85 -10.66 -22.12
C SER A 24 -17.17 -9.32 -22.42
N MET A 25 -17.95 -8.24 -22.48
CA MET A 25 -17.42 -6.88 -22.49
C MET A 25 -17.07 -6.51 -21.06
N ALA A 26 -15.79 -6.60 -20.70
CA ALA A 26 -15.32 -6.07 -19.43
C ALA A 26 -15.49 -4.55 -19.45
N SER A 27 -16.24 -4.01 -18.49
CA SER A 27 -16.37 -2.57 -18.23
C SER A 27 -15.65 -2.25 -16.93
N VAL A 28 -14.95 -1.11 -16.88
CA VAL A 28 -14.35 -0.60 -15.64
C VAL A 28 -15.38 0.33 -15.00
N ASP A 29 -15.89 -0.08 -13.84
CA ASP A 29 -16.67 0.79 -12.96
C ASP A 29 -15.71 1.56 -12.05
N TRP A 30 -15.89 2.87 -11.94
CA TRP A 30 -14.98 3.75 -11.23
C TRP A 30 -15.72 4.83 -10.45
N GLU A 31 -15.21 5.16 -9.27
CA GLU A 31 -15.76 6.19 -8.39
C GLU A 31 -14.61 6.94 -7.71
N ILE A 32 -14.73 8.27 -7.64
CA ILE A 32 -13.82 9.07 -6.83
C ILE A 32 -14.27 8.92 -5.37
N GLN A 33 -13.55 8.08 -4.63
CA GLN A 33 -13.86 7.80 -3.22
C GLN A 33 -13.58 9.01 -2.32
N LYS A 34 -12.51 9.77 -2.61
CA LYS A 34 -12.10 10.89 -1.76
C LYS A 34 -11.18 11.88 -2.46
N GLU A 35 -11.34 13.16 -2.11
CA GLU A 35 -10.43 14.25 -2.45
C GLU A 35 -10.08 15.02 -1.17
N PHE A 36 -8.81 15.41 -1.00
CA PHE A 36 -8.36 16.26 0.09
C PHE A 36 -7.20 17.16 -0.38
N SER A 37 -7.12 18.37 0.18
CA SER A 37 -6.10 19.35 -0.20
C SER A 37 -4.79 19.12 0.56
N ILE A 38 -3.68 19.22 -0.17
CA ILE A 38 -2.32 19.17 0.39
C ILE A 38 -1.74 20.58 0.34
N LYS A 39 -1.05 21.00 1.41
CA LYS A 39 -0.54 22.38 1.54
C LYS A 39 0.69 22.67 0.66
N THR A 40 1.41 21.63 0.27
CA THR A 40 2.62 21.69 -0.55
C THR A 40 2.37 21.03 -1.89
N LYS A 41 3.17 21.38 -2.90
CA LYS A 41 3.08 20.73 -4.21
C LYS A 41 3.63 19.31 -4.11
N PRO A 42 2.85 18.26 -4.46
CA PRO A 42 3.36 16.91 -4.53
C PRO A 42 4.28 16.76 -5.75
N LYS A 43 5.46 16.18 -5.54
CA LYS A 43 6.39 15.72 -6.58
C LYS A 43 6.05 14.29 -6.99
N ASP A 44 5.82 13.41 -6.02
CA ASP A 44 5.56 11.99 -6.23
C ASP A 44 4.74 11.39 -5.08
N ILE A 45 4.16 10.21 -5.30
CA ILE A 45 3.29 9.52 -4.37
C ILE A 45 3.50 8.01 -4.36
N ALA A 46 3.54 7.44 -3.17
CA ALA A 46 3.60 5.99 -2.97
C ALA A 46 2.60 5.58 -1.88
N THR A 47 2.17 4.32 -1.91
CA THR A 47 1.25 3.75 -0.92
C THR A 47 1.94 2.61 -0.19
N SER A 48 1.78 2.53 1.13
CA SER A 48 2.27 1.39 1.92
C SER A 48 1.70 0.07 1.42
N THR A 49 2.43 -1.02 1.59
CA THR A 49 2.02 -2.36 1.14
C THR A 49 0.69 -2.83 1.75
N ASN A 50 0.31 -2.36 2.95
CA ASN A 50 -1.00 -2.65 3.56
C ASN A 50 -2.12 -1.66 3.19
N GLY A 51 -1.85 -0.65 2.35
CA GLY A 51 -2.83 0.36 1.95
C GLY A 51 -3.26 1.36 3.04
N LYS A 52 -2.66 1.36 4.23
CA LYS A 52 -3.04 2.26 5.34
C LYS A 52 -2.48 3.67 5.17
N TRP A 53 -1.30 3.77 4.55
CA TRP A 53 -0.53 5.00 4.45
C TRP A 53 -0.32 5.42 3.01
N LEU A 54 -0.40 6.72 2.82
CA LEU A 54 -0.07 7.43 1.61
C LEU A 54 1.15 8.30 1.90
N TYR A 55 2.23 8.06 1.18
CA TYR A 55 3.48 8.78 1.27
C TYR A 55 3.55 9.78 0.13
N ILE A 56 3.68 11.07 0.45
CA ILE A 56 3.71 12.13 -0.54
C ILE A 56 5.07 12.83 -0.45
N LEU A 57 5.86 12.71 -1.51
CA LEU A 57 7.08 13.49 -1.66
C LEU A 57 6.69 14.92 -2.03
N SER A 58 7.04 15.89 -1.20
CA SER A 58 6.78 17.30 -1.45
C SER A 58 7.94 18.00 -2.15
N ASP A 59 7.65 19.10 -2.84
CA ASP A 59 8.65 19.92 -3.51
C ASP A 59 9.69 20.57 -2.59
N ASN A 60 9.36 20.73 -1.30
CA ASN A 60 10.25 21.22 -0.25
C ASN A 60 11.03 20.12 0.49
N GLY A 61 11.13 18.91 -0.09
CA GLY A 61 12.06 17.88 0.37
C GLY A 61 11.63 17.14 1.63
N LYS A 62 10.32 16.97 1.78
CA LYS A 62 9.71 16.19 2.85
C LYS A 62 8.92 15.02 2.28
N ILE A 63 8.79 13.98 3.08
CA ILE A 63 7.80 12.92 2.89
C ILE A 63 6.68 13.18 3.89
N LEU A 64 5.51 13.51 3.39
CA LEU A 64 4.31 13.66 4.20
C LEU A 64 3.62 12.30 4.30
N ILE A 65 3.34 11.85 5.52
CA ILE A 65 2.67 10.57 5.77
C ILE A 65 1.20 10.86 6.09
N TYR A 66 0.33 10.49 5.16
CA TYR A 66 -1.11 10.60 5.32
C TYR A 66 -1.73 9.24 5.59
N SER A 67 -2.75 9.20 6.43
CA SER A 67 -3.69 8.07 6.39
C SER A 67 -4.51 8.12 5.10
N ILE A 68 -5.02 6.97 4.65
CA ILE A 68 -5.89 6.89 3.46
C ILE A 68 -7.16 7.77 3.54
N THR A 69 -7.54 8.21 4.76
CA THR A 69 -8.65 9.14 4.97
C THR A 69 -8.27 10.61 4.77
N GLY A 70 -7.02 10.92 4.42
CA GLY A 70 -6.55 12.28 4.17
C GLY A 70 -6.06 13.04 5.41
N LEU A 71 -5.94 12.38 6.56
CA LEU A 71 -5.34 12.99 7.76
C LEU A 71 -3.82 12.86 7.74
N LEU A 72 -3.10 14.00 7.82
CA LEU A 72 -1.65 14.05 8.00
C LEU A 72 -1.29 13.46 9.37
N LYS A 73 -0.37 12.48 9.37
CA LYS A 73 0.09 11.78 10.58
C LYS A 73 1.49 12.20 10.99
N ASP A 74 2.38 12.35 10.01
CA ASP A 74 3.78 12.69 10.29
C ASP A 74 4.47 13.29 9.06
N GLU A 75 5.67 13.82 9.26
CA GLU A 75 6.54 14.36 8.21
C GLU A 75 7.99 13.90 8.42
N ILE A 76 8.64 13.41 7.37
CA ILE A 76 10.06 13.07 7.37
C ILE A 76 10.82 14.06 6.49
N ILE A 77 11.87 14.68 7.00
CA ILE A 77 12.73 15.59 6.23
C ILE A 77 13.82 14.73 5.56
N ILE A 78 13.88 14.75 4.23
CA ILE A 78 14.85 13.96 3.44
C ILE A 78 15.81 14.83 2.62
N GLY A 79 15.41 16.05 2.26
CA GLY A 79 16.16 16.93 1.34
C GLY A 79 15.49 17.06 -0.03
N ASN A 80 15.94 18.05 -0.82
CA ASN A 80 15.32 18.40 -2.10
C ASN A 80 15.87 17.61 -3.30
N ASP A 81 16.90 16.80 -3.09
CA ASP A 81 17.64 16.04 -4.11
C ASP A 81 17.00 14.68 -4.42
N ILE A 82 15.84 14.39 -3.86
CA ILE A 82 15.04 13.20 -4.18
C ILE A 82 13.95 13.59 -5.18
N GLU A 83 13.86 12.83 -6.27
CA GLU A 83 12.87 13.06 -7.33
C GLU A 83 11.68 12.11 -7.26
N SER A 84 11.87 10.88 -6.81
CA SER A 84 10.80 9.89 -6.70
C SER A 84 10.94 8.98 -5.49
N ILE A 85 9.82 8.40 -5.09
CA ILE A 85 9.71 7.46 -3.98
C ILE A 85 8.97 6.20 -4.41
N GLU A 86 9.35 5.07 -3.82
CA GLU A 86 8.65 3.80 -4.04
C GLU A 86 8.50 3.04 -2.72
N ALA A 87 7.36 2.37 -2.55
CA ALA A 87 7.16 1.50 -1.40
C ALA A 87 8.04 0.26 -1.52
N GLY A 88 8.84 0.02 -0.47
CA GLY A 88 9.61 -1.21 -0.37
C GLY A 88 8.73 -2.43 -0.11
N PRO A 89 9.32 -3.64 -0.08
CA PRO A 89 8.59 -4.88 0.17
C PRO A 89 8.07 -5.04 1.61
N ARG A 90 8.40 -4.09 2.49
CA ARG A 90 7.94 -4.04 3.89
C ARG A 90 7.21 -2.73 4.13
N GLU A 91 6.27 -2.75 5.07
CA GLU A 91 5.43 -1.60 5.44
C GLU A 91 6.20 -0.32 5.76
N ASN A 92 7.43 -0.48 6.22
CA ASN A 92 8.21 0.54 6.89
C ASN A 92 9.50 0.87 6.13
N ILE A 93 9.53 0.54 4.82
CA ILE A 93 10.62 0.83 3.90
C ILE A 93 10.12 1.68 2.74
N LEU A 94 10.85 2.76 2.45
CA LEU A 94 10.73 3.55 1.22
C LEU A 94 12.06 3.56 0.47
N PHE A 95 12.00 3.37 -0.85
CA PHE A 95 13.12 3.64 -1.74
C PHE A 95 13.04 5.08 -2.20
N LEU A 96 14.14 5.82 -2.05
CA LEU A 96 14.28 7.20 -2.48
C LEU A 96 15.25 7.23 -3.65
N TYR A 97 14.77 7.70 -4.80
CA TYR A 97 15.60 7.79 -5.99
C TYR A 97 16.18 9.20 -6.12
N ASN A 98 17.49 9.25 -6.32
CA ASN A 98 18.22 10.46 -6.67
C ASN A 98 18.83 10.27 -8.07
N ASN A 99 18.28 10.98 -9.05
CA ASN A 99 18.73 10.90 -10.44
C ASN A 99 20.06 11.60 -10.65
N GLU A 100 20.30 12.76 -10.01
CA GLU A 100 21.55 13.51 -10.14
C GLU A 100 22.77 12.70 -9.70
N LYS A 101 22.61 11.88 -8.66
CA LYS A 101 23.66 11.02 -8.09
C LYS A 101 23.61 9.58 -8.62
N ALA A 102 22.63 9.25 -9.47
CA ALA A 102 22.35 7.89 -9.92
C ALA A 102 22.32 6.88 -8.75
N ALA A 103 21.60 7.21 -7.68
CA ALA A 103 21.62 6.48 -6.42
C ALA A 103 20.21 6.18 -5.89
N VAL A 104 20.09 5.07 -5.16
CA VAL A 104 18.88 4.68 -4.42
C VAL A 104 19.21 4.65 -2.94
N GLN A 105 18.44 5.36 -2.12
CA GLN A 105 18.52 5.30 -0.66
C GLN A 105 17.37 4.45 -0.12
N ILE A 106 17.65 3.66 0.91
CA ILE A 106 16.64 2.84 1.59
C ILE A 106 16.32 3.53 2.91
N LEU A 107 15.14 4.14 2.99
CA LEU A 107 14.62 4.75 4.21
C LEU A 107 13.80 3.72 4.97
N ALA A 108 14.33 3.25 6.10
CA ALA A 108 13.58 2.48 7.08
C ALA A 108 13.10 3.41 8.20
N PHE A 109 11.84 3.30 8.60
CA PHE A 109 11.24 4.09 9.68
C PHE A 109 10.30 3.22 10.50
N ASP A 110 9.87 3.67 11.67
CA ASP A 110 8.87 2.96 12.49
C ASP A 110 7.84 3.95 13.02
N PHE A 111 6.58 3.50 13.11
CA PHE A 111 5.50 4.29 13.66
C PHE A 111 5.49 4.19 15.18
N VAL A 112 5.96 5.24 15.85
CA VAL A 112 5.89 5.34 17.32
C VAL A 112 4.48 5.81 17.72
N GLN A 113 3.72 4.94 18.39
CA GLN A 113 2.39 5.28 18.89
C GLN A 113 2.45 5.57 20.39
N LYS A 114 1.92 6.74 20.77
CA LYS A 114 1.70 7.04 22.19
C LYS A 114 0.42 6.35 22.67
N ILE A 115 0.57 5.40 23.59
CA ILE A 115 -0.57 4.75 24.24
C ILE A 115 -1.03 5.64 25.40
N ASN A 116 -2.30 6.06 25.37
CA ASN A 116 -2.90 6.75 26.51
C ASN A 116 -3.30 5.72 27.57
N ILE A 117 -2.60 5.73 28.70
CA ILE A 117 -2.87 4.86 29.85
C ILE A 117 -3.71 5.55 30.93
N SER A 118 -4.31 6.71 30.63
CA SER A 118 -5.14 7.45 31.59
C SER A 118 -6.37 6.63 31.97
N GLY A 119 -6.56 6.41 33.27
CA GLY A 119 -7.68 5.61 33.79
C GLY A 119 -7.55 4.11 33.55
N SER A 120 -6.41 3.64 33.03
CA SER A 120 -6.15 2.20 32.94
C SER A 120 -6.10 1.59 34.36
N PRO A 121 -6.76 0.44 34.58
CA PRO A 121 -6.68 -0.25 35.86
C PRO A 121 -5.22 -0.59 36.20
N PHE A 122 -4.84 -0.37 37.45
CA PHE A 122 -3.56 -0.81 37.99
C PHE A 122 -3.81 -1.81 39.13
N ILE A 123 -2.95 -2.82 39.22
CA ILE A 123 -2.94 -3.79 40.31
C ILE A 123 -1.65 -3.57 41.09
N GLY A 124 -1.75 -3.17 42.35
CA GLY A 124 -0.60 -2.89 43.23
C GLY A 124 -0.25 -1.39 43.34
N ASN A 125 0.91 -1.10 43.93
CA ASN A 125 1.39 0.28 44.10
C ASN A 125 1.91 0.83 42.75
N PRO A 126 1.38 1.96 42.24
CA PRO A 126 1.85 2.60 41.01
C PRO A 126 3.34 2.99 41.02
N GLU A 127 3.91 3.25 42.20
CA GLU A 127 5.33 3.63 42.37
C GLU A 127 6.23 2.43 42.71
N ALA A 128 5.71 1.20 42.64
CA ALA A 128 6.53 0.02 42.88
C ALA A 128 7.68 -0.06 41.85
N PRO A 129 8.92 -0.33 42.29
CA PRO A 129 10.04 -0.46 41.36
C PRO A 129 9.83 -1.64 40.42
N VAL A 130 9.79 -1.37 39.13
CA VAL A 130 9.70 -2.37 38.07
C VAL A 130 11.09 -2.66 37.52
N VAL A 131 11.49 -3.92 37.51
CA VAL A 131 12.73 -4.37 36.88
C VAL A 131 12.39 -5.06 35.56
N ILE A 132 12.81 -4.47 34.44
CA ILE A 132 12.73 -5.10 33.12
C ILE A 132 14.08 -5.76 32.85
N VAL A 133 14.09 -7.09 32.76
CA VAL A 133 15.27 -7.85 32.35
C VAL A 133 15.07 -8.27 30.90
N VAL A 134 15.93 -7.78 30.00
CA VAL A 134 15.93 -8.19 28.59
C VAL A 134 17.02 -9.24 28.40
N PHE A 135 16.62 -10.45 28.04
CA PHE A 135 17.55 -11.51 27.66
C PHE A 135 17.76 -11.47 26.15
N THR A 136 18.80 -10.77 25.70
CA THR A 136 19.26 -10.83 24.31
C THR A 136 20.34 -11.89 24.19
N ASP A 137 19.97 -13.17 24.28
CA ASP A 137 20.90 -14.25 23.93
C ASP A 137 20.13 -15.40 23.30
N TYR A 138 20.33 -15.57 22.00
CA TYR A 138 20.12 -16.83 21.30
C TYR A 138 21.40 -17.03 20.48
N GLN A 139 22.19 -18.02 20.86
CA GLN A 139 23.27 -18.58 20.04
C GLN A 139 22.70 -19.43 18.89
#